data_AF-A0A7D4YDA7-F1
#
_entry.id   AF-A0A7D4YDA7-F1
#
_cell.length_a   1.000
_cell.length_b   1.000
_cell.length_c   1.000
_cell.angle_alpha   90.00
_cell.angle_beta   90.00
_cell.angle_gamma   90.00
#
_symmetry.space_group_name_H-M   'P 1'
#
loop_
_entity.id
_entity.type
_entity.pdbx_description
1 polymer ?
#
loop_
_entity_poly.entity_id
_entity_poly.type
_entity_poly.pdbx_seq_one_letter_code
_entity_poly.pdbx_strand_id
1 'polypeptide(L)'
;MSLDVDDDPATRSGELTLVLSLGAARRLADPAAAFAEARRWSRYVGIVANDADAVERFVRDRGVENDYALRNWDKWGTLGDIHDEATTPRHVFVGTSPSDRRVATHVGFEYRSIREAAERADWELSEPGASEESGFIERLRRTVSDRLG
;
A
#
# COMPACT_ATOMS: atom_id res chain seq x y z
N MET A 1 27.92 9.65 -7.90
CA MET A 1 26.50 9.93 -7.59
C MET A 1 25.88 8.58 -7.27
N SER A 2 26.04 8.12 -6.02
CA SER A 2 25.39 6.90 -5.54
C SER A 2 23.95 7.30 -5.25
N LEU A 3 23.03 6.74 -6.02
CA LEU A 3 21.63 6.70 -5.63
C LEU A 3 21.56 5.72 -4.46
N ASP A 4 20.97 6.14 -3.35
CA ASP A 4 20.62 5.25 -2.24
C ASP A 4 19.73 4.11 -2.81
N VAL A 5 20.32 2.92 -2.90
CA VAL A 5 19.67 1.64 -3.23
C VAL A 5 19.56 0.90 -1.90
N ASP A 6 18.84 1.45 -0.94
CA ASP A 6 18.96 1.04 0.48
C ASP A 6 17.69 0.42 1.08
N ASP A 7 16.86 -0.24 0.26
CA ASP A 7 15.81 -1.10 0.82
C ASP A 7 15.42 -2.23 -0.14
N ASP A 8 16.34 -3.15 -0.40
CA ASP A 8 15.98 -4.42 -1.06
C ASP A 8 15.06 -5.22 -0.10
N PRO A 9 13.79 -5.46 -0.47
CA PRO A 9 12.84 -6.18 0.40
C PRO A 9 13.32 -7.61 0.73
N ALA A 10 14.21 -8.21 -0.08
CA ALA A 10 14.81 -9.49 0.23
C ALA A 10 15.65 -9.47 1.53
N THR A 11 16.17 -8.30 1.91
CA THR A 11 17.02 -8.10 3.10
C THR A 11 16.25 -7.75 4.37
N ARG A 12 14.96 -7.36 4.26
CA ARG A 12 14.11 -7.09 5.43
C ARG A 12 13.83 -8.37 6.21
N SER A 13 13.95 -8.28 7.54
CA SER A 13 13.69 -9.39 8.47
C SER A 13 12.21 -9.56 8.83
N GLY A 14 11.30 -8.83 8.19
CA GLY A 14 9.87 -8.93 8.47
C GLY A 14 9.32 -10.35 8.22
N GLU A 15 8.29 -10.72 8.96
CA GLU A 15 7.61 -12.03 8.82
C GLU A 15 6.28 -11.93 8.07
N LEU A 16 5.98 -10.75 7.53
CA LEU A 16 4.68 -10.41 6.96
C LEU A 16 4.84 -9.90 5.53
N THR A 17 4.08 -10.49 4.62
CA THR A 17 3.78 -9.95 3.29
C THR A 17 2.44 -9.22 3.35
N LEU A 18 2.49 -7.92 3.13
CA LEU A 18 1.33 -7.04 3.15
C LEU A 18 0.96 -6.62 1.73
N VAL A 19 -0.29 -6.82 1.35
CA VAL A 19 -0.79 -6.42 0.04
C VAL A 19 -2.07 -5.61 0.20
N LEU A 20 -2.12 -4.41 -0.36
CA LEU A 20 -3.31 -3.57 -0.37
C LEU A 20 -3.99 -3.63 -1.73
N SER A 21 -5.32 -3.62 -1.76
CA SER A 21 -6.03 -3.29 -2.99
C SER A 21 -5.83 -1.81 -3.33
N LEU A 22 -5.82 -1.45 -4.62
CA LEU A 22 -5.76 -0.03 -5.02
C LEU A 22 -6.88 0.81 -4.37
N GLY A 23 -8.06 0.23 -4.18
CA GLY A 23 -9.17 0.89 -3.47
C GLY A 23 -8.87 1.13 -1.98
N ALA A 24 -8.11 0.26 -1.33
CA ALA A 24 -7.66 0.43 0.05
C ALA A 24 -6.57 1.51 0.13
N ALA A 25 -5.57 1.46 -0.75
CA ALA A 25 -4.48 2.44 -0.79
C ALA A 25 -5.01 3.88 -1.03
N ARG A 26 -6.02 4.04 -1.89
CA ARG A 26 -6.67 5.33 -2.15
C ARG A 26 -7.42 5.91 -0.95
N ARG A 27 -7.69 5.12 0.09
CA ARG A 27 -8.35 5.58 1.32
C ARG A 27 -7.38 6.09 2.38
N LEU A 28 -6.09 5.89 2.22
CA LEU A 28 -5.09 6.44 3.14
C LEU A 28 -4.96 7.95 2.91
N ALA A 29 -4.93 8.71 4.01
CA ALA A 29 -4.70 10.15 3.96
C ALA A 29 -3.30 10.47 3.41
N ASP A 30 -2.29 9.75 3.88
CA ASP A 30 -0.93 9.78 3.35
C ASP A 30 -0.47 8.36 2.98
N PRO A 31 -0.68 7.94 1.72
CA PRO A 31 -0.25 6.63 1.25
C PRO A 31 1.27 6.44 1.32
N ALA A 32 2.08 7.47 1.08
CA ALA A 32 3.54 7.32 1.10
C ALA A 32 4.04 7.05 2.52
N ALA A 33 3.56 7.81 3.50
CA ALA A 33 3.92 7.60 4.91
C ALA A 33 3.46 6.23 5.42
N ALA A 34 2.24 5.80 5.10
CA ALA A 34 1.72 4.49 5.50
C ALA A 34 2.56 3.33 4.92
N PHE A 35 3.00 3.42 3.67
CA PHE A 35 3.84 2.39 3.05
C PHE A 35 5.26 2.38 3.62
N ALA A 36 5.86 3.56 3.84
CA ALA A 36 7.17 3.66 4.49
C ALA A 36 7.15 3.11 5.92
N GLU A 37 6.06 3.34 6.65
CA GLU A 37 5.85 2.76 7.98
C GLU A 37 5.67 1.23 7.89
N ALA A 38 4.82 0.75 6.98
CA ALA A 38 4.59 -0.68 6.76
C ALA A 38 5.89 -1.45 6.45
N ARG A 39 6.79 -0.87 5.65
CA ARG A 39 8.11 -1.47 5.34
C ARG A 39 8.95 -1.76 6.57
N ARG A 40 8.75 -1.03 7.68
CA ARG A 40 9.56 -1.21 8.89
C ARG A 40 9.24 -2.52 9.62
N TRP A 41 8.06 -3.10 9.41
CA TRP A 41 7.62 -4.33 10.09
C TRP A 41 7.18 -5.44 9.12
N SER A 42 6.91 -5.12 7.86
CA SER A 42 6.65 -6.11 6.81
C SER A 42 7.93 -6.39 6.02
N ARG A 43 8.02 -7.61 5.48
CA ARG A 43 9.09 -7.96 4.54
C ARG A 43 8.79 -7.44 3.16
N TYR A 44 7.53 -7.49 2.75
CA TYR A 44 7.07 -7.02 1.47
C TYR A 44 5.79 -6.21 1.66
N VAL A 45 5.69 -5.05 1.00
CA VAL A 45 4.48 -4.23 0.96
C VAL A 45 4.20 -3.72 -0.45
N GLY A 46 2.93 -3.73 -0.84
CA GLY A 46 2.56 -3.27 -2.17
C GLY A 46 1.08 -3.22 -2.47
N ILE A 47 0.75 -2.84 -3.70
CA ILE A 47 -0.60 -2.59 -4.21
C ILE A 47 -0.90 -3.54 -5.37
N VAL A 48 -2.11 -4.10 -5.37
CA VAL A 48 -2.66 -4.87 -6.50
C VAL A 48 -4.04 -4.37 -6.94
N ALA A 49 -4.31 -4.48 -8.23
CA ALA A 49 -5.59 -4.16 -8.86
C ALA A 49 -5.80 -5.02 -10.11
N ASN A 50 -6.97 -4.92 -10.73
CA ASN A 50 -7.19 -5.48 -12.07
C ASN A 50 -6.58 -4.60 -13.17
N ASP A 51 -6.21 -3.37 -12.83
CA ASP A 51 -5.66 -2.38 -13.76
C ASP A 51 -4.28 -1.97 -13.24
N ALA A 52 -3.24 -2.55 -13.84
CA ALA A 52 -1.85 -2.30 -13.47
C ALA A 52 -1.45 -0.84 -13.74
N ASP A 53 -1.87 -0.26 -14.87
CA ASP A 53 -1.61 1.14 -15.21
C ASP A 53 -2.19 2.09 -14.16
N ALA A 54 -3.38 1.77 -13.62
CA ALA A 54 -3.98 2.57 -12.55
C ALA A 54 -3.18 2.50 -11.25
N VAL A 55 -2.50 1.38 -10.97
CA VAL A 55 -1.58 1.27 -9.84
C VAL A 55 -0.30 2.05 -10.10
N GLU A 56 0.33 1.90 -11.27
CA GLU A 56 1.55 2.64 -11.62
C GLU A 56 1.35 4.15 -11.53
N ARG A 57 0.24 4.67 -12.06
CA ARG A 57 -0.11 6.09 -11.93
C ARG A 57 -0.26 6.50 -10.47
N PHE A 58 -0.97 5.71 -9.67
CA PHE A 58 -1.16 6.00 -8.24
C PHE A 58 0.17 6.02 -7.47
N VAL A 59 1.01 5.01 -7.69
CA VAL A 59 2.35 4.86 -7.09
C VAL A 59 3.20 6.10 -7.40
N ARG A 60 3.29 6.47 -8.68
CA ARG A 60 4.02 7.66 -9.13
C ARG A 60 3.44 8.95 -8.55
N ASP A 61 2.13 9.15 -8.62
CA ASP A 61 1.48 10.42 -8.26
C ASP A 61 1.46 10.64 -6.74
N ARG A 62 1.46 9.57 -5.94
CA ARG A 62 1.46 9.63 -4.47
C ARG A 62 2.84 9.41 -3.85
N GLY A 63 3.87 9.11 -4.64
CA GLY A 63 5.22 8.80 -4.13
C GLY A 63 5.27 7.53 -3.28
N VAL A 64 4.38 6.56 -3.57
CA VAL A 64 4.42 5.24 -2.94
C VAL A 64 5.44 4.41 -3.68
N GLU A 65 6.32 3.70 -2.98
CA GLU A 65 7.13 2.67 -3.62
C GLU A 65 6.37 1.34 -3.51
N ASN A 66 6.47 0.48 -4.52
CA ASN A 66 5.76 -0.80 -4.58
C ASN A 66 6.77 -1.92 -4.70
N ASP A 67 6.78 -2.85 -3.74
CA ASP A 67 7.81 -3.91 -3.72
C ASP A 67 7.55 -5.02 -4.76
N TYR A 68 6.35 -5.06 -5.36
CA TYR A 68 5.97 -6.08 -6.33
C TYR A 68 6.03 -5.53 -7.76
N ALA A 69 6.59 -6.33 -8.68
CA ALA A 69 6.46 -6.08 -10.11
C ALA A 69 5.02 -6.35 -10.55
N LEU A 70 4.34 -5.34 -11.09
CA LEU A 70 3.02 -5.52 -11.67
C LEU A 70 3.15 -6.33 -12.97
N ARG A 71 2.38 -7.40 -13.08
CA ARG A 71 2.22 -8.17 -14.31
C ARG A 71 0.87 -7.82 -14.94
N ASN A 72 0.74 -8.03 -16.25
CA ASN A 72 -0.48 -7.73 -17.01
C ASN A 72 -1.63 -8.73 -16.74
N TRP A 73 -1.74 -9.22 -15.49
CA TRP A 73 -2.76 -10.17 -15.04
C TRP A 73 -3.73 -9.46 -14.10
N ASP A 74 -4.97 -9.95 -14.03
CA ASP A 74 -5.96 -9.45 -13.07
C ASP A 74 -5.45 -9.61 -11.62
N LYS A 75 -6.08 -8.87 -10.70
CA LYS A 75 -5.73 -8.86 -9.26
C LYS A 75 -5.55 -10.26 -8.67
N TRP A 76 -6.37 -11.21 -9.10
CA TRP A 76 -6.34 -12.58 -8.59
C TRP A 76 -5.05 -13.31 -8.97
N GLY A 77 -4.61 -13.20 -10.23
CA GLY A 77 -3.36 -13.80 -10.70
C GLY A 77 -2.15 -13.20 -9.99
N THR A 78 -2.11 -11.86 -9.91
CA THR A 78 -1.02 -11.16 -9.21
C THR A 78 -0.95 -11.55 -7.73
N LEU A 79 -2.09 -11.69 -7.05
CA LEU A 79 -2.11 -12.11 -5.65
C LEU A 79 -1.66 -13.57 -5.48
N GLY A 80 -2.00 -14.44 -6.44
CA GLY A 80 -1.53 -15.83 -6.49
C GLY A 80 -0.01 -15.93 -6.59
N ASP A 81 0.59 -15.20 -7.53
CA ASP A 81 2.04 -15.17 -7.70
C ASP A 81 2.74 -14.69 -6.43
N ILE A 82 2.23 -13.61 -5.82
CA ILE A 82 2.78 -13.10 -4.55
C ILE A 82 2.69 -14.17 -3.46
N HIS A 83 1.58 -14.91 -3.36
CA HIS A 83 1.45 -15.98 -2.37
C HIS A 83 2.49 -17.10 -2.57
N ASP A 84 2.71 -17.49 -3.82
CA ASP A 84 3.59 -18.61 -4.16
C ASP A 84 5.08 -18.23 -4.05
N GLU A 85 5.42 -16.97 -4.33
CA GLU A 85 6.79 -16.47 -4.28
C GLU A 85 7.20 -15.98 -2.88
N ALA A 86 6.26 -15.46 -2.08
CA ALA A 86 6.58 -14.91 -0.78
C ALA A 86 6.94 -16.00 0.24
N THR A 87 8.16 -15.92 0.80
CA THR A 87 8.65 -16.88 1.80
C THR A 87 8.23 -16.56 3.23
N THR A 88 7.35 -15.58 3.42
CA THR A 88 6.94 -15.12 4.76
C THR A 88 5.90 -16.05 5.39
N PRO A 89 5.92 -16.27 6.70
CA PRO A 89 4.92 -17.12 7.36
C PRO A 89 3.50 -16.51 7.35
N ARG A 90 3.35 -15.20 7.17
CA ARG A 90 2.06 -14.51 7.20
C ARG A 90 1.84 -13.65 5.96
N HIS A 91 0.65 -13.80 5.38
CA HIS A 91 0.21 -13.08 4.18
C HIS A 91 -1.11 -12.35 4.48
N VAL A 92 -1.11 -11.01 4.42
CA VAL A 92 -2.30 -10.19 4.71
C VAL A 92 -2.70 -9.37 3.48
N PHE A 93 -3.97 -9.52 3.07
CA PHE A 93 -4.58 -8.71 2.04
C PHE A 93 -5.55 -7.70 2.65
N VAL A 94 -5.30 -6.42 2.40
CA VAL A 94 -6.11 -5.31 2.87
C VAL A 94 -7.01 -4.82 1.74
N GLY A 95 -8.32 -4.93 1.92
CA GLY A 95 -9.31 -4.55 0.92
C GLY A 95 -10.40 -3.62 1.41
N THR A 96 -11.31 -3.27 0.52
CA THR A 96 -12.47 -2.40 0.82
C THR A 96 -13.81 -3.08 0.58
N SER A 97 -13.82 -4.23 -0.09
CA SER A 97 -15.04 -4.86 -0.59
C SER A 97 -15.17 -6.34 -0.19
N PRO A 98 -16.40 -6.90 -0.18
CA PRO A 98 -16.60 -8.34 -0.06
C PRO A 98 -15.94 -9.14 -1.20
N SER A 99 -15.78 -8.55 -2.38
CA SER A 99 -15.07 -9.16 -3.51
C SER A 99 -13.58 -9.33 -3.20
N ASP A 100 -12.95 -8.31 -2.60
CA ASP A 100 -11.56 -8.39 -2.14
C ASP A 100 -11.38 -9.51 -1.10
N ARG A 101 -12.33 -9.65 -0.18
CA ARG A 101 -12.32 -10.75 0.81
C ARG A 101 -12.37 -12.12 0.13
N ARG A 102 -13.26 -12.32 -0.84
CA ARG A 102 -13.36 -13.60 -1.57
C ARG A 102 -12.06 -13.95 -2.29
N VAL A 103 -11.43 -12.97 -2.95
CA VAL A 103 -10.14 -13.15 -3.62
C VAL A 103 -9.06 -13.56 -2.63
N ALA A 104 -8.92 -12.86 -1.50
CA ALA A 104 -7.93 -13.19 -0.48
C ALA A 104 -8.10 -14.60 0.08
N THR A 105 -9.32 -14.95 0.51
CA THR A 105 -9.59 -16.27 1.06
C THR A 105 -9.33 -17.39 0.06
N HIS A 106 -9.61 -17.14 -1.23
CA HIS A 106 -9.35 -18.14 -2.27
C HIS A 106 -7.86 -18.37 -2.51
N VAL A 107 -7.05 -17.32 -2.46
CA VAL A 107 -5.59 -17.39 -2.67
C VAL A 107 -4.83 -17.84 -1.41
N GLY A 108 -5.46 -17.76 -0.22
CA GLY A 108 -4.84 -18.15 1.05
C GLY A 108 -4.36 -16.97 1.91
N PHE A 109 -4.64 -15.73 1.49
CA PHE A 109 -4.35 -14.54 2.28
C PHE A 109 -5.33 -14.33 3.44
N GLU A 110 -4.81 -13.86 4.57
CA GLU A 110 -5.61 -13.30 5.65
C GLU A 110 -6.24 -11.98 5.18
N TYR A 111 -7.57 -11.91 5.15
CA TYR A 111 -8.26 -10.66 4.79
C TYR A 111 -8.36 -9.70 5.99
N ARG A 112 -8.05 -8.43 5.74
CA ARG A 112 -8.38 -7.30 6.62
C ARG A 112 -9.07 -6.19 5.84
N SER A 113 -10.03 -5.51 6.47
CA SER A 113 -10.54 -4.28 5.87
C SER A 113 -9.54 -3.14 6.08
N ILE A 114 -9.54 -2.15 5.18
CA ILE A 114 -8.70 -0.95 5.35
C ILE A 114 -8.94 -0.24 6.68
N ARG A 115 -10.16 -0.28 7.22
CA ARG A 115 -10.47 0.33 8.53
C ARG A 115 -9.76 -0.39 9.67
N GLU A 116 -9.84 -1.73 9.71
CA GLU A 116 -9.16 -2.53 10.73
C GLU A 116 -7.64 -2.44 10.60
N ALA A 117 -7.11 -2.40 9.37
CA ALA A 117 -5.68 -2.25 9.13
C ALA A 117 -5.19 -0.88 9.63
N ALA A 118 -5.90 0.19 9.27
CA ALA A 118 -5.59 1.55 9.68
C ALA A 118 -5.64 1.74 11.19
N GLU A 119 -6.67 1.21 11.85
CA GLU A 119 -6.78 1.24 13.32
C GLU A 119 -5.59 0.55 14.00
N ARG A 120 -5.14 -0.59 13.46
CA ARG A 120 -4.02 -1.35 14.03
C ARG A 120 -2.65 -0.73 13.78
N ALA A 121 -2.49 -0.06 12.64
CA ALA A 121 -1.24 0.54 12.21
C ALA A 121 -1.18 2.06 12.48
N ASP A 122 -2.20 2.61 13.13
CA ASP A 122 -2.35 4.06 13.39
C ASP A 122 -2.30 4.90 12.09
N TRP A 123 -2.85 4.37 10.99
CA TRP A 123 -2.93 5.10 9.72
C TRP A 123 -4.19 5.96 9.66
N GLU A 124 -4.02 7.20 9.19
CA GLU A 124 -5.14 8.09 8.96
C GLU A 124 -5.82 7.76 7.62
N LEU A 125 -7.16 7.76 7.61
CA LEU A 125 -7.97 7.55 6.41
C LEU A 125 -8.55 8.86 5.91
N SER A 126 -8.53 9.07 4.60
CA SER A 126 -9.22 10.19 3.97
C SER A 126 -10.73 10.10 4.18
N GLU A 127 -11.36 11.26 4.37
CA GLU A 127 -12.81 11.34 4.49
C GLU A 127 -13.50 10.75 3.24
N PRO A 128 -14.56 9.93 3.41
CA PRO A 128 -15.28 9.35 2.30
C PRO A 128 -16.01 10.45 1.51
N GLY A 129 -15.36 10.96 0.45
CA GLY A 129 -15.92 11.99 -0.43
C GLY A 129 -14.90 12.98 -0.99
N ALA A 130 -13.72 13.11 -0.40
CA ALA A 130 -12.71 14.11 -0.78
C ALA A 130 -11.81 13.70 -1.96
N SER A 131 -12.28 12.83 -2.85
CA SER A 131 -11.41 12.16 -3.83
C SER A 131 -10.95 13.04 -5.00
N GLU A 132 -11.47 14.26 -5.17
CA GLU A 132 -11.09 15.12 -6.32
C GLU A 132 -10.68 16.57 -5.98
N GLU A 133 -10.82 17.05 -4.73
CA GLU A 133 -10.46 18.45 -4.38
C GLU A 133 -9.29 18.61 -3.39
N SER A 134 -8.85 17.54 -2.72
CA SER A 134 -7.83 17.66 -1.66
C SER A 134 -6.39 17.86 -2.17
N GLY A 135 -6.14 17.77 -3.48
CA GLY A 135 -4.81 17.95 -4.08
C GLY A 135 -4.28 19.39 -4.03
N PHE A 136 -5.09 20.38 -3.65
CA PHE A 136 -4.71 21.79 -3.68
C PHE A 136 -4.34 22.37 -2.29
N ILE A 137 -4.85 21.80 -1.19
CA ILE A 137 -4.73 22.42 0.15
C ILE A 137 -3.47 21.94 0.90
N GLU A 138 -2.94 20.75 0.61
CA GLU A 138 -1.74 20.26 1.30
C GLU A 138 -0.44 20.95 0.86
N ARG A 139 -0.44 21.59 -0.32
CA ARG A 139 0.70 22.40 -0.78
C ARG A 139 0.84 23.73 -0.03
N LEU A 140 -0.18 24.15 0.73
CA LEU A 140 -0.16 25.42 1.44
C LEU A 140 0.40 25.33 2.88
N ARG A 141 0.56 24.13 3.45
CA ARG A 141 0.95 23.98 4.87
C ARG A 141 2.45 23.81 5.13
N ARG A 142 3.28 23.62 4.09
CA ARG A 142 4.75 23.45 4.21
C ARG A 142 5.55 24.75 4.07
N THR A 143 5.02 25.91 4.48
CA THR A 143 5.78 27.17 4.41
C THR A 143 5.68 28.04 5.67
N VAL A 144 4.94 27.64 6.71
CA VAL A 144 4.85 28.44 7.94
C VAL A 144 5.16 27.57 9.16
N SER A 145 6.44 27.36 9.44
CA SER A 145 6.89 27.03 10.80
C SER A 145 8.33 27.43 11.13
N ASP A 146 9.04 28.15 10.26
CA ASP A 146 10.45 28.51 10.52
C ASP A 146 10.67 29.99 10.88
N ARG A 147 9.71 30.63 11.57
CA ARG A 147 9.88 32.05 11.97
C ARG A 147 9.45 32.45 13.37
N LEU A 148 9.33 31.49 14.30
CA LEU A 148 9.20 31.81 15.72
C LEU A 148 10.01 30.81 16.55
N GLY A 149 11.28 31.16 16.76
CA GLY A 149 12.24 30.52 17.65
C GLY A 149 13.44 31.43 17.80
#